data_AF-A0A251S8U1-F1
#
_entry.id   AF-A0A251S8U1-F1
#
_cell.length_a   1.000
_cell.length_b   1.000
_cell.length_c   1.000
_cell.angle_alpha   90.00
_cell.angle_beta   90.00
_cell.angle_gamma   90.00
#
_symmetry.space_group_name_H-M   'P 1'
#
loop_
_entity.id
_entity.type
_entity.pdbx_description
1 polymer ?
#
loop_
_entity_poly.entity_id
_entity_poly.type
_entity_poly.pdbx_seq_one_letter_code
_entity_poly.pdbx_strand_id
1 'polypeptide(L)'
;MDLCAISVLRCTLVFNLTKTGFNSYIYTATALTDMYMKFKHQFLYSALKVFDEITEPNTTSINVVVFGFCQNGCYKKAFEVFKRFSKFKVRPDSVTVASLLSGCEVSVKDGQQVHCWAVKIGV
;
A
#
# COMPACT_ATOMS: atom_id res chain seq x y z
N MET A 1 8.51 15.65 -14.63
CA MET A 1 7.58 14.79 -15.37
C MET A 1 6.99 13.84 -14.34
N ASP A 2 5.73 13.93 -13.91
CA ASP A 2 4.54 14.35 -14.65
C ASP A 2 3.54 15.14 -13.81
N LEU A 3 3.51 16.47 -13.99
CA LEU A 3 2.38 17.30 -13.54
C LEU A 3 1.08 16.88 -14.25
N CYS A 4 1.17 16.33 -15.47
CA CYS A 4 0.04 15.81 -16.25
C CYS A 4 -0.56 14.53 -15.65
N ALA A 5 0.26 13.59 -15.16
CA ALA A 5 -0.26 12.37 -14.55
C ALA A 5 -0.98 12.68 -13.23
N ILE A 6 -0.45 13.60 -12.42
CA ILE A 6 -1.06 14.05 -11.17
C ILE A 6 -2.35 14.85 -11.43
N SER A 7 -2.39 15.71 -12.46
CA SER A 7 -3.59 16.47 -12.80
C SER A 7 -4.70 15.59 -13.38
N VAL A 8 -4.35 14.63 -14.24
CA VAL A 8 -5.30 13.63 -14.78
C VAL A 8 -5.81 12.74 -13.66
N LEU A 9 -4.95 12.28 -12.74
CA LEU A 9 -5.39 11.53 -11.56
C LEU A 9 -6.38 12.32 -10.71
N ARG A 10 -6.07 13.59 -10.40
CA ARG A 10 -6.96 14.43 -9.62
C ARG A 10 -8.32 14.60 -10.30
N CYS A 11 -8.35 14.78 -11.61
CA CYS A 11 -9.59 14.86 -12.39
C CYS A 11 -10.37 13.54 -12.41
N THR A 12 -9.70 12.40 -12.64
CA THR A 12 -10.33 11.08 -12.62
C THR A 12 -10.86 10.73 -11.24
N LEU A 13 -10.15 11.10 -10.17
CA LEU A 13 -10.56 10.84 -8.79
C LEU A 13 -11.75 11.71 -8.36
N VAL A 14 -11.74 13.02 -8.66
CA VAL A 14 -12.89 13.91 -8.40
C VAL A 14 -14.10 13.51 -9.24
N PHE A 15 -13.88 13.07 -10.48
CA PHE A 15 -14.94 12.56 -11.35
C PHE A 15 -15.59 11.30 -10.77
N ASN A 16 -14.81 10.30 -10.32
CA ASN A 16 -15.38 9.08 -9.72
C ASN A 16 -16.08 9.36 -8.38
N LEU A 17 -15.54 10.23 -7.53
CA LEU A 17 -16.19 10.62 -6.27
C LEU A 17 -17.57 11.25 -6.49
N THR A 18 -17.73 12.05 -7.55
CA THR A 18 -18.99 12.75 -7.85
C THR A 18 -19.97 11.93 -8.70
N LYS A 19 -19.48 11.02 -9.55
CA LYS A 19 -20.32 10.26 -10.51
C LYS A 19 -20.66 8.85 -10.07
N THR A 20 -19.78 8.14 -9.37
CA THR A 20 -19.89 6.69 -9.14
C THR A 20 -19.79 6.27 -7.66
N GLY A 21 -19.39 7.19 -6.78
CA GLY A 21 -19.39 7.00 -5.32
C GLY A 21 -18.09 6.44 -4.74
N PHE A 22 -18.03 6.35 -3.41
CA PHE A 22 -16.80 6.11 -2.64
C PHE A 22 -16.12 4.76 -2.92
N ASN A 23 -16.89 3.70 -3.15
CA ASN A 23 -16.35 2.38 -3.49
C ASN A 23 -15.60 2.41 -4.84
N SER A 24 -16.12 3.13 -5.84
CA SER A 24 -15.43 3.26 -7.12
C SER A 24 -14.10 4.03 -6.97
N TYR A 25 -14.04 4.97 -6.03
CA TYR A 25 -12.84 5.74 -5.74
C TYR A 25 -11.72 4.88 -5.15
N ILE A 26 -11.98 4.06 -4.13
CA ILE A 26 -10.94 3.20 -3.54
C ILE A 26 -10.38 2.19 -4.55
N TYR A 27 -11.21 1.61 -5.40
CA TYR A 27 -10.77 0.69 -6.45
C TYR A 27 -9.85 1.37 -7.46
N THR A 28 -10.24 2.54 -7.96
CA THR A 28 -9.46 3.31 -8.94
C THR A 28 -8.12 3.78 -8.35
N ALA A 29 -8.13 4.34 -7.14
CA ALA A 29 -6.92 4.74 -6.44
C ALA A 29 -5.99 3.53 -6.20
N THR A 30 -6.51 2.40 -5.75
CA THR A 30 -5.73 1.17 -5.51
C THR A 30 -5.07 0.66 -6.80
N ALA A 31 -5.81 0.61 -7.90
CA ALA A 31 -5.29 0.17 -9.20
C ALA A 31 -4.18 1.11 -9.72
N LEU A 32 -4.34 2.42 -9.54
CA LEU A 32 -3.33 3.41 -9.91
C LEU A 32 -2.07 3.28 -9.05
N THR A 33 -2.22 3.09 -7.74
CA THR A 33 -1.11 2.80 -6.84
C THR A 33 -0.36 1.53 -7.26
N ASP A 34 -1.06 0.44 -7.56
CA ASP A 34 -0.44 -0.82 -8.03
C ASP A 34 0.35 -0.62 -9.33
N MET A 35 -0.25 0.10 -10.29
CA MET A 35 0.39 0.41 -11.55
C MET A 35 1.67 1.22 -11.35
N TYR A 36 1.66 2.26 -10.51
CA TYR A 36 2.87 3.03 -10.20
C TYR A 36 3.93 2.21 -9.45
N MET A 37 3.54 1.34 -8.53
CA MET A 37 4.48 0.50 -7.77
C MET A 37 5.22 -0.51 -8.65
N LYS A 38 4.63 -0.94 -9.77
CA LYS A 38 5.26 -1.84 -10.75
C LYS A 38 6.42 -1.21 -11.51
N PHE A 39 6.49 0.12 -11.58
CA PHE A 39 7.64 0.80 -12.16
C PHE A 39 8.76 0.91 -11.13
N LYS A 40 9.88 0.24 -11.42
CA LYS A 40 11.01 0.15 -10.49
C LYS A 40 11.50 1.54 -10.04
N HIS A 41 11.43 1.79 -8.73
CA HIS A 41 11.91 2.97 -7.99
C HIS A 41 11.33 4.35 -8.38
N GLN A 42 11.04 4.60 -9.65
CA GLN A 42 10.85 5.94 -10.21
C GLN A 42 9.54 6.60 -9.78
N PHE A 43 8.49 5.81 -9.55
CA PHE A 43 7.16 6.31 -9.21
C PHE A 43 6.68 5.93 -7.81
N LEU A 44 7.55 5.40 -6.95
CA LEU A 44 7.19 4.99 -5.59
C LEU A 44 6.61 6.15 -4.74
N TYR A 45 7.14 7.36 -4.93
CA TYR A 45 6.61 8.55 -4.26
C TYR A 45 5.21 8.92 -4.76
N SER A 46 5.02 8.90 -6.08
CA SER A 46 3.70 9.15 -6.70
C SER A 46 2.69 8.09 -6.25
N ALA A 47 3.06 6.81 -6.23
CA ALA A 47 2.22 5.72 -5.75
C ALA A 47 1.74 5.94 -4.31
N LEU A 48 2.65 6.35 -3.41
CA LEU A 48 2.30 6.69 -2.04
C LEU A 48 1.37 7.89 -1.96
N LYS A 49 1.60 8.92 -2.77
CA LYS A 49 0.74 10.11 -2.78
C LYS A 49 -0.70 9.75 -3.15
N VAL A 50 -0.90 8.89 -4.16
CA VAL A 50 -2.22 8.40 -4.55
C VAL A 50 -2.85 7.55 -3.44
N PHE A 51 -2.07 6.69 -2.78
CA PHE A 51 -2.55 5.89 -1.67
C PHE A 51 -2.94 6.75 -0.46
N ASP A 52 -2.16 7.77 -0.12
CA ASP A 52 -2.42 8.66 1.01
C ASP A 52 -3.67 9.55 0.80
N GLU A 53 -4.22 9.63 -0.43
CA GLU A 53 -5.52 10.26 -0.69
C GLU A 53 -6.70 9.37 -0.25
N ILE A 54 -6.49 8.05 -0.09
CA ILE A 54 -7.51 7.12 0.40
C ILE A 54 -7.70 7.32 1.91
N THR A 55 -8.83 7.92 2.30
CA THR A 55 -9.14 8.20 3.71
C THR A 55 -9.42 6.95 4.53
N GLU A 56 -10.07 5.95 3.93
CA GLU A 56 -10.42 4.68 4.57
C GLU A 56 -9.89 3.51 3.75
N PRO A 57 -8.58 3.19 3.85
CA PRO A 57 -8.00 2.10 3.09
C PRO A 57 -8.49 0.73 3.59
N ASN A 58 -8.62 -0.23 2.68
CA ASN A 58 -9.00 -1.61 2.98
C ASN A 58 -7.77 -2.53 2.87
N THR A 59 -7.91 -3.83 3.19
CA THR A 59 -6.78 -4.78 3.15
C THR A 59 -6.10 -4.81 1.79
N THR A 60 -6.86 -4.78 0.70
CA THR A 60 -6.32 -4.80 -0.67
C THR A 60 -5.47 -3.57 -0.97
N SER A 61 -5.96 -2.37 -0.65
CA SER A 61 -5.24 -1.13 -0.95
C SER A 61 -3.92 -1.02 -0.19
N ILE A 62 -3.89 -1.46 1.07
CA ILE A 62 -2.65 -1.47 1.87
C ILE A 62 -1.70 -2.58 1.39
N ASN A 63 -2.22 -3.76 1.02
CA ASN A 63 -1.42 -4.87 0.49
C ASN A 63 -0.66 -4.47 -0.77
N VAL A 64 -1.31 -3.76 -1.69
CA VAL A 64 -0.67 -3.23 -2.91
C VAL A 64 0.58 -2.41 -2.56
N VAL A 65 0.50 -1.54 -1.55
CA VAL A 65 1.63 -0.69 -1.16
C VAL A 65 2.74 -1.49 -0.48
N VAL A 66 2.40 -2.38 0.46
CA VAL A 66 3.37 -3.24 1.15
C VAL A 66 4.12 -4.10 0.15
N PHE A 67 3.39 -4.81 -0.71
CA PHE A 67 3.97 -5.68 -1.73
C PHE A 67 4.80 -4.88 -2.74
N GLY A 68 4.29 -3.73 -3.18
CA GLY A 68 5.00 -2.82 -4.06
C GLY A 68 6.35 -2.40 -3.49
N PHE A 69 6.41 -2.03 -2.20
CA PHE A 69 7.67 -1.70 -1.56
C PHE A 69 8.62 -2.89 -1.42
N CYS A 70 8.11 -4.07 -1.04
CA CYS A 70 8.93 -5.27 -0.93
C CYS A 70 9.55 -5.66 -2.29
N GLN A 71 8.77 -5.66 -3.38
CA GLN A 71 9.27 -5.95 -4.73
C GLN A 71 10.32 -4.94 -5.23
N ASN A 72 10.26 -3.70 -4.72
CA ASN A 72 11.24 -2.66 -5.01
C ASN A 72 12.42 -2.64 -4.01
N GLY A 73 12.58 -3.65 -3.16
CA GLY A 73 13.64 -3.74 -2.14
C GLY A 73 13.56 -2.66 -1.05
N CYS A 74 12.44 -1.93 -0.98
CA CYS A 74 12.21 -0.80 -0.08
C CYS A 74 11.58 -1.25 1.25
N TYR A 75 12.14 -2.29 1.88
CA TYR A 75 11.53 -2.97 3.03
C TYR A 75 11.23 -2.04 4.21
N LYS A 76 12.10 -1.06 4.52
CA LYS A 76 11.84 -0.09 5.59
C LYS A 76 10.50 0.64 5.39
N LYS A 77 10.19 1.06 4.15
CA LYS A 77 8.92 1.70 3.81
C LYS A 77 7.75 0.72 3.87
N ALA A 78 7.95 -0.53 3.43
CA ALA A 78 6.94 -1.58 3.60
C ALA A 78 6.56 -1.77 5.07
N PHE A 79 7.54 -1.76 5.97
CA PHE A 79 7.34 -1.83 7.42
C PHE A 79 6.64 -0.61 8.01
N GLU A 80 6.97 0.59 7.55
CA GLU A 80 6.27 1.81 7.96
C GLU A 80 4.79 1.76 7.58
N VAL A 81 4.46 1.24 6.39
CA VAL A 81 3.09 1.04 5.94
C VAL A 81 2.41 -0.09 6.72
N PHE A 82 3.12 -1.19 7.00
CA PHE A 82 2.61 -2.27 7.84
C PHE A 82 2.14 -1.76 9.21
N LYS A 83 2.93 -0.87 9.85
CA LYS A 83 2.55 -0.24 11.13
C LYS A 83 1.29 0.63 11.04
N ARG A 84 0.87 1.06 9.82
CA ARG A 84 -0.37 1.80 9.62
C ARG A 84 -1.62 0.91 9.63
N PHE A 85 -1.53 -0.41 9.39
CA PHE A 85 -2.70 -1.30 9.45
C PHE A 85 -3.44 -1.21 10.80
N SER A 86 -2.70 -1.19 11.92
CA SER A 86 -3.27 -1.00 13.25
C SER A 86 -4.00 0.34 13.39
N LYS A 87 -3.51 1.41 12.72
CA LYS A 87 -4.17 2.73 12.73
C LYS A 87 -5.49 2.69 11.94
N PHE A 88 -5.50 1.98 10.82
CA PHE A 88 -6.69 1.84 9.97
C PHE A 88 -7.68 0.78 10.46
N LYS A 89 -7.38 0.08 11.57
CA LYS A 89 -8.17 -1.07 12.07
C LYS A 89 -8.36 -2.17 11.01
N VAL A 90 -7.43 -2.26 10.07
CA VAL A 90 -7.41 -3.30 9.03
C VAL A 90 -6.49 -4.41 9.49
N ARG A 91 -6.90 -5.66 9.27
CA ARG A 91 -6.11 -6.84 9.63
C ARG A 91 -5.26 -7.28 8.42
N PRO A 92 -3.93 -7.31 8.55
CA PRO A 92 -3.06 -7.96 7.58
C PRO A 92 -3.43 -9.43 7.39
N ASP A 93 -3.29 -9.91 6.15
CA ASP A 93 -3.56 -11.29 5.76
C ASP A 93 -2.24 -12.07 5.56
N SER A 94 -2.37 -13.35 5.17
CA SER A 94 -1.22 -14.21 4.90
C SER A 94 -0.31 -13.66 3.81
N VAL A 95 -0.87 -12.96 2.82
CA VAL A 95 -0.11 -12.33 1.73
C VAL A 95 0.72 -11.16 2.28
N THR A 96 0.16 -10.34 3.16
CA THR A 96 0.91 -9.26 3.82
C THR A 96 2.08 -9.83 4.63
N VAL A 97 1.82 -10.86 5.44
CA VAL A 97 2.82 -11.47 6.33
C VAL A 97 3.96 -12.09 5.51
N ALA A 98 3.64 -12.89 4.50
CA ALA A 98 4.63 -13.51 3.62
C ALA A 98 5.50 -12.46 2.90
N SER A 99 4.88 -11.39 2.40
CA SER A 99 5.58 -10.30 1.72
C SER A 99 6.53 -9.53 2.64
N LEU A 100 6.21 -9.37 3.92
CA LEU A 100 7.07 -8.69 4.87
C LEU A 100 8.22 -9.60 5.34
N LEU A 101 7.94 -10.88 5.59
CA LEU A 101 8.95 -11.85 6.02
C LEU A 101 10.06 -12.05 4.99
N SER A 102 9.76 -11.99 3.69
CA SER A 102 10.79 -12.04 2.64
C SER A 102 11.77 -10.86 2.69
N GLY A 103 11.38 -9.75 3.31
CA GLY A 103 12.24 -8.58 3.55
C GLY A 103 13.02 -8.61 4.86
N CYS A 104 12.77 -9.58 5.74
CA CYS A 104 13.31 -9.62 7.10
C CYS A 104 14.72 -10.18 7.18
N GLU A 105 15.29 -10.70 6.09
CA GLU A 105 16.70 -11.11 6.04
C GLU A 105 17.64 -9.97 6.45
N VAL A 106 17.19 -8.72 6.26
CA VAL A 106 17.94 -7.50 6.58
C VAL A 106 17.75 -7.06 8.04
N SER A 107 16.76 -7.60 8.77
CA SER A 107 16.42 -7.17 10.14
C SER A 107 15.67 -8.25 10.93
N VAL A 108 16.38 -8.93 11.83
CA VAL A 108 15.81 -9.92 12.76
C VAL A 108 14.72 -9.32 13.65
N LYS A 109 14.88 -8.07 14.09
CA LYS A 109 13.90 -7.38 14.95
C LYS A 109 12.58 -7.15 14.23
N ASP A 110 12.63 -6.80 12.94
CA ASP A 110 11.43 -6.59 12.15
C ASP A 110 10.75 -7.93 11.80
N GLY A 111 11.55 -8.97 11.54
CA GLY A 111 11.07 -10.34 11.40
C GLY A 111 10.34 -10.86 12.64
N GLN A 112 10.90 -10.66 13.82
CA GLN A 112 10.25 -11.03 15.08
C GLN A 112 8.93 -10.29 15.30
N GLN A 113 8.87 -8.99 14.97
CA GLN A 113 7.64 -8.22 15.07
C GLN A 113 6.53 -8.79 14.17
N VAL A 114 6.84 -9.07 12.90
CA VAL A 114 5.86 -9.64 11.94
C VAL A 114 5.43 -11.04 12.36
N HIS A 115 6.38 -11.89 12.76
CA HIS A 115 6.10 -13.24 13.25
C HIS A 115 5.18 -13.22 14.48
N CYS A 116 5.55 -12.47 15.54
CA CYS A 116 4.73 -12.34 16.74
C CYS A 116 3.33 -11.80 16.43
N TRP A 117 3.22 -10.88 15.46
CA TRP A 117 1.95 -10.32 15.05
C TRP A 117 1.07 -11.36 14.34
N ALA A 118 1.63 -12.12 13.39
CA ALA A 118 0.95 -13.23 12.70
C ALA A 118 0.41 -14.27 13.70
N VAL A 119 1.23 -14.69 14.67
CA VAL A 119 0.82 -15.61 15.74
C VAL A 119 -0.34 -15.03 16.57
N LYS A 120 -0.26 -13.75 16.96
CA LYS A 120 -1.31 -13.09 17.77
C LYS A 120 -2.66 -13.04 17.08
N ILE A 121 -2.68 -12.91 15.75
CA ILE A 121 -3.93 -12.82 15.02
C ILE A 121 -4.41 -14.19 14.51
N GLY A 122 -3.56 -15.22 14.50
CA GLY A 122 -3.88 -16.51 13.92
C GLY A 122 -3.93 -16.45 12.39
N VAL A 123 -2.82 -16.01 11.79
CA VAL A 123 -2.52 -16.13 10.35
C VAL A 123 -1.38 -17.10 10.16
#